data_AF-K7K9C3-F1
#
_entry.id   AF-K7K9C3-F1
#
_cell.length_a   1.000
_cell.length_b   1.000
_cell.length_c   1.000
_cell.angle_alpha   90.00
_cell.angle_beta   90.00
_cell.angle_gamma   90.00
#
_symmetry.space_group_name_H-M   'P 1'
#
loop_
_entity.id
_entity.type
_entity.pdbx_description
1 polymer ?
#
loop_
_entity_poly.entity_id
_entity_poly.type
_entity_poly.pdbx_seq_one_letter_code
_entity_poly.pdbx_strand_id
1 'polypeptide(L)'
;MIGKCLIGKTKVKDLLLQKDNRFCVDCNAPNPKWVSANIGVSVCLKCCGVHRSIGSQISKVLFVTLDEWSSDEIDAMIEVGGNSSANYIYEAYFPKGYTKPGPDASHKQ
;
A
#
# COMPACT_ATOMS: atom_id res chain seq x y z
N MET A 1 -7.35 0.12 25.79
CA MET A 1 -6.59 0.21 24.53
C MET A 1 -7.23 -0.55 23.37
N ILE A 2 -7.93 -1.67 23.60
CA ILE A 2 -8.55 -2.52 22.56
C ILE A 2 -9.50 -1.75 21.60
N GLY A 3 -10.30 -0.81 22.12
CA GLY A 3 -11.27 -0.08 21.30
C GLY A 3 -10.67 0.80 20.19
N LYS A 4 -9.47 1.37 20.39
CA LYS A 4 -8.80 2.20 19.38
C LYS A 4 -8.39 1.38 18.16
N CYS A 5 -7.84 0.19 18.38
CA CYS A 5 -7.42 -0.72 17.31
C CYS A 5 -8.61 -1.16 16.43
N LEU A 6 -9.77 -1.46 17.04
CA LEU A 6 -10.96 -1.86 16.29
C LEU A 6 -11.48 -0.72 15.39
N ILE A 7 -11.63 0.49 15.94
CA ILE A 7 -12.06 1.67 15.17
C ILE A 7 -11.06 1.97 14.05
N GLY A 8 -9.77 1.87 14.36
CA GLY A 8 -8.68 2.04 13.41
C GLY A 8 -8.74 1.07 12.24
N LYS A 9 -8.94 -0.22 12.51
CA LYS A 9 -9.08 -1.24 11.45
C LYS A 9 -10.30 -0.99 10.57
N THR A 10 -11.39 -0.46 11.11
CA THR A 10 -12.55 -0.06 10.28
C THR A 10 -12.17 1.08 9.33
N LYS A 11 -11.48 2.12 9.81
CA LYS A 11 -11.02 3.23 8.97
C LYS A 11 -10.07 2.76 7.86
N VAL A 12 -9.15 1.84 8.16
CA VAL A 12 -8.27 1.24 7.15
C VAL A 12 -9.07 0.47 6.11
N LYS A 13 -10.09 -0.30 6.52
CA LYS A 13 -10.98 -0.99 5.57
C LYS A 13 -11.73 0.01 4.68
N ASP A 14 -12.29 1.08 5.24
CA ASP A 14 -12.99 2.12 4.48
C ASP A 14 -12.04 2.81 3.48
N LEU A 15 -10.81 3.09 3.90
CA LEU A 15 -9.76 3.60 3.03
C LEU A 15 -9.49 2.64 1.87
N LEU A 16 -9.29 1.35 2.14
CA LEU A 16 -8.99 0.34 1.12
C LEU A 16 -10.16 0.05 0.17
N LEU A 17 -11.39 0.45 0.52
CA LEU A 17 -12.56 0.37 -0.37
C LEU A 17 -12.64 1.51 -1.39
N GLN A 18 -11.88 2.60 -1.18
CA GLN A 18 -11.83 3.71 -2.11
C GLN A 18 -11.26 3.27 -3.47
N LYS A 19 -11.76 3.89 -4.55
CA LYS A 19 -11.49 3.49 -5.95
C LYS A 19 -10.00 3.32 -6.25
N ASP A 20 -9.18 4.26 -5.81
CA ASP A 20 -7.74 4.30 -6.12
C ASP A 20 -6.95 3.21 -5.37
N ASN A 21 -7.47 2.72 -4.26
CA ASN A 21 -6.88 1.66 -3.44
C ASN A 21 -7.28 0.25 -3.90
N ARG A 22 -8.13 0.14 -4.94
CA ARG A 22 -8.53 -1.16 -5.52
C ARG A 22 -7.55 -1.69 -6.57
N PHE A 23 -6.46 -0.98 -6.79
CA PHE A 23 -5.39 -1.35 -7.72
C PHE A 23 -4.04 -1.25 -6.99
N CYS A 24 -3.11 -2.14 -7.30
CA CYS A 24 -1.75 -2.07 -6.77
C CYS A 24 -1.13 -0.73 -7.13
N VAL A 25 -0.56 -0.02 -6.15
CA VAL A 25 0.04 1.28 -6.38
C VAL A 25 1.14 1.21 -7.45
N ASP A 26 1.97 0.16 -7.45
CA ASP A 26 3.13 0.11 -8.35
C ASP A 26 2.83 -0.40 -9.77
N CYS A 27 1.85 -1.29 -9.93
CA CYS A 27 1.64 -2.00 -11.20
C CYS A 27 0.20 -2.06 -11.71
N ASN A 28 -0.74 -1.43 -11.00
CA ASN A 28 -2.17 -1.44 -11.31
C ASN A 28 -2.85 -2.83 -11.34
N ALA A 29 -2.23 -3.87 -10.79
CA ALA A 29 -2.89 -5.17 -10.62
C ALA A 29 -4.14 -5.01 -9.73
N PRO A 30 -5.30 -5.59 -10.11
CA PRO A 30 -6.54 -5.37 -9.38
C PRO A 30 -6.55 -6.08 -8.02
N ASN A 31 -7.37 -5.57 -7.10
CA ASN A 31 -7.66 -6.15 -5.80
C ASN A 31 -6.40 -6.47 -4.96
N PRO A 32 -5.50 -5.50 -4.73
CA PRO A 32 -4.34 -5.70 -3.86
C PRO A 32 -4.79 -6.16 -2.47
N LYS A 33 -4.09 -7.15 -1.91
CA LYS A 33 -4.41 -7.75 -0.61
C LYS A 33 -3.36 -7.45 0.46
N TRP A 34 -2.25 -6.87 0.03
CA TRP A 34 -1.15 -6.46 0.89
C TRP A 34 -1.12 -4.94 0.95
N VAL A 35 -0.53 -4.40 2.00
CA VAL A 35 -0.21 -2.99 2.13
C VAL A 35 1.24 -2.84 2.54
N SER A 36 1.81 -1.67 2.27
CA SER A 36 2.92 -1.15 3.08
C SER A 36 2.34 -0.12 4.05
N ALA A 37 2.26 -0.47 5.33
CA ALA A 37 1.52 0.30 6.32
C ALA A 37 2.20 1.65 6.64
N ASN A 38 3.53 1.67 6.70
CA ASN A 38 4.28 2.91 6.96
C ASN A 38 4.34 3.83 5.73
N ILE A 39 4.29 3.28 4.52
CA ILE A 39 4.23 4.06 3.27
C ILE A 39 2.79 4.48 2.96
N GLY A 40 1.80 3.76 3.49
CA GLY A 40 0.38 4.07 3.31
C GLY A 40 -0.20 3.64 1.96
N VAL A 41 0.28 2.53 1.40
CA VAL A 41 -0.11 2.06 0.05
C VAL A 41 -0.59 0.62 0.03
N SER A 42 -1.44 0.30 -0.94
CA SER A 42 -1.87 -1.07 -1.25
C SER A 42 -1.08 -1.67 -2.41
N VAL A 43 -0.61 -2.91 -2.25
CA VAL A 43 0.24 -3.62 -3.20
C VAL A 43 -0.28 -5.04 -3.49
N CYS A 44 -0.04 -5.52 -4.71
CA CYS A 44 -0.33 -6.91 -5.07
C CYS A 44 0.71 -7.87 -4.46
N LEU A 45 0.47 -9.18 -4.56
CA LEU A 45 1.41 -10.20 -4.07
C LEU A 45 2.82 -10.05 -4.68
N LYS A 46 2.90 -9.72 -5.98
CA LYS A 46 4.15 -9.59 -6.71
C LYS A 46 4.98 -8.40 -6.23
N CYS A 47 4.36 -7.24 -6.05
CA CYS A 47 5.02 -6.03 -5.53
C CYS A 47 5.29 -6.13 -4.03
N CYS A 48 4.43 -6.82 -3.27
CA CYS A 48 4.71 -7.21 -1.88
C CYS A 48 6.07 -7.92 -1.76
N GLY A 49 6.40 -8.84 -2.68
CA GLY A 49 7.72 -9.47 -2.74
C GLY A 49 8.88 -8.48 -2.91
N VAL A 50 8.71 -7.47 -3.76
CA VAL A 50 9.69 -6.39 -3.96
C VAL A 50 9.85 -5.57 -2.69
N HIS A 51 8.75 -5.10 -2.11
CA HIS A 51 8.77 -4.33 -0.87
C HIS A 51 9.45 -5.07 0.27
N ARG A 52 9.22 -6.39 0.40
CA ARG A 52 9.91 -7.24 1.38
C ARG A 52 11.41 -7.31 1.15
N SER A 53 11.87 -7.35 -0.11
CA SER A 53 13.29 -7.42 -0.44
C SER A 53 14.07 -6.17 -0.05
N ILE A 54 13.40 -5.02 0.06
CA ILE A 54 13.99 -3.73 0.45
C ILE A 54 14.18 -3.65 1.98
N GLY A 55 13.43 -4.44 2.74
CA GLY A 55 13.55 -4.55 4.21
C GLY A 55 12.52 -3.74 5.00
N SER A 56 12.18 -4.24 6.19
CA SER A 56 11.09 -3.71 7.04
C SER A 56 11.35 -2.32 7.59
N GLN A 57 12.60 -1.88 7.64
CA GLN A 57 12.99 -0.51 8.01
C GLN A 57 12.56 0.54 6.97
N ILE A 58 12.35 0.12 5.71
CA ILE A 58 11.90 0.99 4.61
C ILE A 58 10.43 0.73 4.31
N SER A 59 10.02 -0.54 4.18
CA SER A 59 8.64 -0.89 3.84
C SER A 59 8.10 -1.99 4.75
N LYS A 60 7.11 -1.65 5.58
CA LYS A 60 6.46 -2.55 6.52
C LYS A 60 5.22 -3.18 5.88
N VAL A 61 5.40 -4.38 5.34
CA VAL A 61 4.36 -5.06 4.54
C VAL A 61 3.43 -5.90 5.43
N LEU A 62 2.12 -5.70 5.30
CA LEU A 62 1.08 -6.44 6.03
C LEU A 62 0.01 -7.01 5.08
N PHE A 63 -0.51 -8.18 5.38
CA PHE A 63 -1.70 -8.74 4.74
C PHE A 63 -2.95 -8.19 5.43
N VAL A 64 -3.79 -7.50 4.66
CA VAL A 64 -4.91 -6.70 5.18
C VAL A 64 -5.83 -7.49 6.10
N THR A 65 -6.05 -8.78 5.81
CA THR A 65 -7.04 -9.61 6.52
C THR A 65 -6.47 -10.59 7.54
N LEU A 66 -5.20 -11.00 7.44
CA LEU A 66 -4.63 -12.01 8.35
C LEU A 66 -3.63 -11.45 9.35
N ASP A 67 -2.94 -10.35 9.03
CA ASP A 67 -1.96 -9.81 9.96
C ASP A 67 -2.63 -9.00 11.08
N GLU A 68 -1.99 -9.03 12.25
CA GLU A 68 -2.31 -8.11 13.32
C GLU A 68 -1.72 -6.74 13.04
N TRP A 69 -2.46 -5.70 13.41
CA TRP A 69 -2.04 -4.31 13.20
C TRP A 69 -1.91 -3.63 14.56
N SER A 70 -0.75 -3.07 14.80
CA SER A 70 -0.51 -2.09 15.85
C SER A 70 -1.27 -0.78 15.58
N SER A 71 -1.43 0.05 16.61
CA SER A 71 -2.06 1.36 16.43
C SER A 71 -1.21 2.26 15.52
N ASP A 72 0.12 2.21 15.65
CA ASP A 72 1.03 3.00 14.83
C ASP A 72 0.94 2.65 13.32
N GLU A 73 0.75 1.37 12.98
CA GLU A 73 0.55 0.95 11.57
C GLU A 73 -0.78 1.43 11.00
N ILE A 74 -1.84 1.40 11.82
CA ILE A 74 -3.15 1.93 11.45
C ILE A 74 -3.06 3.43 11.21
N ASP A 75 -2.46 4.16 12.16
CA ASP A 75 -2.36 5.61 12.11
C ASP A 75 -1.50 6.05 10.92
N ALA A 76 -0.36 5.40 10.68
CA ALA A 76 0.48 5.66 9.50
C ALA A 76 -0.26 5.42 8.18
N MET A 77 -1.01 4.32 8.07
CA MET A 77 -1.79 4.01 6.87
C MET A 77 -2.88 5.08 6.60
N ILE A 78 -3.53 5.57 7.65
CA ILE A 78 -4.58 6.60 7.56
C ILE A 78 -3.97 7.97 7.26
N GLU A 79 -2.84 8.32 7.88
CA GLU A 79 -2.17 9.62 7.74
C GLU A 79 -1.75 9.91 6.30
N VAL A 80 -1.19 8.91 5.60
CA VAL A 80 -0.83 9.07 4.18
C VAL A 80 -2.09 9.17 3.31
N GLY A 81 -3.14 8.41 3.60
CA GLY A 81 -4.40 8.48 2.88
C GLY A 81 -4.47 7.63 1.59
N GLY A 82 -3.61 6.61 1.47
CA GLY A 82 -3.71 5.61 0.41
C GLY A 82 -2.91 5.93 -0.87
N ASN A 83 -3.19 5.15 -1.91
CA ASN A 83 -2.45 5.15 -3.18
C ASN A 83 -2.46 6.51 -3.89
N SER A 84 -3.58 7.23 -3.84
CA SER A 84 -3.72 8.52 -4.55
C SER A 84 -2.74 9.55 -3.99
N SER A 85 -2.72 9.69 -2.66
CA SER A 85 -1.76 10.54 -1.94
C SER A 85 -0.32 10.09 -2.15
N ALA A 86 -0.06 8.78 -2.11
CA ALA A 86 1.27 8.25 -2.34
C ALA A 86 1.77 8.55 -3.77
N ASN A 87 0.94 8.35 -4.80
CA ASN A 87 1.31 8.70 -6.18
C ASN A 87 1.56 10.20 -6.34
N TYR A 88 0.78 11.05 -5.68
CA TYR A 88 0.99 12.50 -5.70
C TYR A 88 2.37 12.90 -5.13
N ILE A 89 2.96 12.08 -4.25
CA ILE A 89 4.28 12.32 -3.67
C ILE A 89 5.38 11.63 -4.48
N TYR A 90 5.29 10.30 -4.63
CA TYR A 90 6.34 9.47 -5.19
C TYR A 90 6.40 9.50 -6.73
N GLU A 91 5.30 9.84 -7.38
CA GLU A 91 5.20 9.87 -8.85
C GLU A 91 5.06 11.28 -9.42
N ALA A 92 5.15 12.31 -8.57
CA ALA A 92 5.01 13.73 -8.94
C ALA A 92 5.90 14.14 -10.12
N TYR A 93 7.08 13.52 -10.24
CA TYR A 93 8.12 13.87 -11.21
C TYR A 93 8.41 12.72 -12.19
N PHE A 94 7.43 11.85 -12.47
CA PHE A 94 7.56 10.83 -13.51
C PHE A 94 7.98 11.49 -14.85
N PRO A 95 9.08 11.04 -15.48
CA PRO A 95 9.49 11.59 -16.75
C PRO A 95 8.39 11.42 -17.80
N LYS A 96 8.22 12.44 -18.67
CA LYS A 96 7.26 12.34 -19.77
C LYS A 96 7.54 11.10 -20.62
N GLY A 97 6.51 10.30 -20.86
CA GLY A 97 6.60 9.05 -21.63
C GLY A 97 6.85 7.80 -20.80
N TYR A 98 7.14 7.92 -19.50
CA TYR A 98 7.19 6.76 -18.61
C TYR A 98 5.81 6.47 -18.03
N THR A 99 5.43 5.20 -18.06
CA THR A 99 4.25 4.67 -17.37
C THR A 99 4.69 3.64 -16.36
N LYS A 100 3.87 3.43 -15.32
CA LYS A 100 4.09 2.33 -14.38
C LYS A 100 4.21 0.99 -15.13
N PRO A 101 5.06 0.06 -14.68
CA PRO A 101 5.05 -1.30 -15.21
C PRO A 101 3.66 -1.92 -15.04
N GLY A 102 3.20 -2.70 -16.02
CA GLY A 102 1.96 -3.46 -15.88
C GLY A 102 2.11 -4.65 -14.92
N PRO A 103 1.02 -5.34 -14.55
CA PRO A 103 1.07 -6.52 -13.67
C PRO A 103 2.02 -7.63 -14.15
N ASP A 104 2.18 -7.75 -15.48
CA ASP A 104 2.97 -8.79 -16.13
C ASP A 104 4.47 -8.43 -16.29
N ALA A 105 4.87 -7.19 -15.99
CA ALA A 105 6.26 -6.74 -16.15
C ALA A 105 7.23 -7.52 -15.25
N SER A 106 8.39 -7.92 -15.76
CA SER A 106 9.40 -8.61 -14.94
C SER A 106 9.90 -7.73 -13.80
N HIS A 107 10.26 -8.35 -12.67
CA HIS A 107 10.94 -7.65 -11.56
C HIS A 107 12.32 -7.09 -11.94
N LYS A 108 12.90 -7.63 -13.01
CA LYS A 108 14.12 -7.12 -13.62
C LYS A 108 13.70 -6.01 -14.59
N GLN A 109 13.86 -4.77 -14.17
CA GLN A 109 14.02 -3.63 -15.05
C GLN A 109 15.50 -3.27 -15.08
#